data_AF-A0A6P0DSR4-F1
#
_entry.id   AF-A0A6P0DSR4-F1
#
_cell.length_a   1.000
_cell.length_b   1.000
_cell.length_c   1.000
_cell.angle_alpha   90.00
_cell.angle_beta   90.00
_cell.angle_gamma   90.00
#
_symmetry.space_group_name_H-M   'P 1'
#
loop_
_entity.id
_entity.type
_entity.pdbx_description
1 polymer ?
#
loop_
_entity_poly.entity_id
_entity_poly.type
_entity_poly.pdbx_seq_one_letter_code
_entity_poly.pdbx_strand_id
1 'polypeptide(L)'
;VRDQTYMMIINGLIVLGAVMLALYFAVRSFVQRPLGGLVASVKALSDGQYGEPIAAQDRSDEVGSVAKALEGFRFTLADSRRLEDEAADQRQAAETERSRSESERQESVSLQRHIVSIVGAGLSELSQGNLSH
;
A
#
# COMPACT_ATOMS: atom_id res chain seq x y z
N VAL A 1 26.25 66.23 -17.76
CA VAL A 1 26.48 65.68 -16.40
C VAL A 1 25.19 65.16 -15.77
N ARG A 2 24.17 65.99 -15.49
CA ARG A 2 22.88 65.50 -14.90
C ARG A 2 22.22 64.38 -15.72
N ASP A 3 22.12 64.52 -17.05
CA ASP A 3 21.53 63.49 -17.91
C ASP A 3 22.33 62.18 -17.92
N GLN A 4 23.66 62.28 -17.83
CA GLN A 4 24.54 61.10 -17.76
C GLN A 4 24.36 60.36 -16.43
N THR A 5 24.21 61.10 -15.32
CA THR A 5 23.91 60.50 -14.00
C THR A 5 22.55 59.81 -14.01
N TYR A 6 21.51 60.43 -14.60
CA TYR A 6 20.20 59.79 -14.72
C TYR A 6 20.24 58.52 -15.58
N MET A 7 20.93 58.54 -16.72
CA MET A 7 21.08 57.33 -17.55
C MET A 7 21.84 56.22 -16.83
N MET A 8 22.87 56.55 -16.03
CA MET A 8 23.59 55.56 -15.23
C MET A 8 22.69 54.93 -14.14
N ILE A 9 21.87 55.74 -13.46
CA ILE A 9 20.92 55.24 -12.45
C ILE A 9 19.85 54.35 -13.09
N ILE A 10 19.26 54.77 -14.21
CA ILE A 10 18.21 54.00 -14.91
C ILE A 10 18.77 52.65 -15.36
N ASN A 11 19.95 52.62 -15.98
CA ASN A 11 20.59 51.37 -16.38
C ASN A 11 20.90 50.46 -15.17
N GLY A 12 21.35 51.04 -14.06
CA GLY A 12 21.58 50.30 -12.82
C GLY A 12 20.30 49.65 -12.28
N LEU A 13 19.18 50.37 -12.29
CA LEU A 13 17.88 49.84 -11.87
C LEU A 13 17.37 48.74 -12.81
N ILE A 14 17.56 48.89 -14.13
CA ILE A 14 17.18 47.87 -15.11
C ILE A 14 17.96 46.57 -14.87
N VAL A 15 19.28 46.67 -14.70
CA VAL A 15 20.13 45.49 -14.45
C VAL A 15 19.75 44.83 -13.13
N LEU A 16 19.56 45.62 -12.06
CA LEU A 16 19.12 45.10 -10.77
C LEU A 16 17.78 44.36 -10.88
N GLY A 17 16.80 44.97 -11.57
CA GLY A 17 15.49 44.37 -11.81
C GLY A 17 15.59 43.06 -12.60
N ALA A 18 16.41 43.02 -13.64
CA ALA A 18 16.65 41.82 -14.43
C ALA A 18 17.28 40.69 -13.61
N VAL A 19 18.26 41.00 -12.76
CA VAL A 19 18.90 40.02 -11.86
C VAL A 19 17.92 39.49 -10.83
N MET A 20 17.12 40.35 -10.20
CA MET A 20 16.11 39.91 -9.23
C MET A 20 15.07 38.99 -9.88
N LEU A 21 14.62 39.33 -11.09
CA LEU A 21 13.66 38.52 -11.83
C LEU A 21 14.26 37.16 -12.20
N ALA A 22 15.52 37.13 -12.67
CA ALA A 22 16.23 35.90 -13.00
C ALA A 22 16.39 34.99 -11.77
N LEU A 23 16.80 35.54 -10.63
CA LEU A 23 16.91 34.80 -9.37
C LEU A 23 15.56 34.26 -8.89
N TYR A 24 14.50 35.06 -8.99
CA TYR A 24 13.15 34.62 -8.63
C TYR A 24 12.72 33.39 -9.44
N PHE A 25 12.90 33.42 -10.76
CA PHE A 25 12.57 32.28 -11.62
C PHE A 25 13.48 31.07 -11.37
N ALA A 26 14.76 31.30 -11.11
CA ALA A 26 15.71 30.24 -10.78
C ALA A 26 15.27 29.50 -9.49
N VAL A 27 15.02 30.23 -8.39
CA VAL A 27 14.59 29.62 -7.12
C VAL A 27 13.26 28.88 -7.28
N ARG A 28 12.29 29.49 -7.98
CA ARG A 28 10.98 28.86 -8.24
C ARG A 28 11.13 27.54 -9.00
N SER A 29 11.99 27.50 -10.00
CA SER A 29 12.14 26.33 -10.86
C SER A 29 13.03 25.24 -10.27
N PHE A 30 14.15 25.60 -9.65
CA PHE A 30 15.15 24.64 -9.16
C PHE A 30 14.88 24.14 -7.74
N VAL A 31 14.12 24.89 -6.93
CA VAL A 31 13.89 24.55 -5.52
C VAL A 31 12.41 24.32 -5.24
N GLN A 32 11.57 25.35 -5.43
CA GLN A 32 10.17 25.28 -4.99
C GLN A 32 9.35 24.23 -5.73
N ARG A 33 9.52 24.12 -7.06
CA ARG A 33 8.81 23.13 -7.87
C ARG A 33 9.17 21.68 -7.48
N PRO A 34 10.44 21.27 -7.42
CA PRO A 34 10.82 19.93 -6.99
C PRO A 34 10.37 19.61 -5.56
N LEU A 35 10.52 20.54 -4.61
CA LEU A 35 10.06 20.31 -3.24
C LEU A 35 8.53 20.15 -3.17
N GLY A 36 7.78 20.94 -3.93
CA GLY A 36 6.33 20.77 -4.04
C GLY A 36 5.94 19.40 -4.61
N GLY A 37 6.71 18.89 -5.59
CA GLY A 37 6.54 17.55 -6.13
C GLY A 37 6.77 16.46 -5.08
N LEU A 38 7.84 16.56 -4.29
CA LEU A 38 8.12 15.58 -3.22
C LEU A 38 7.03 15.57 -2.14
N VAL A 39 6.52 16.74 -1.75
CA VAL A 39 5.41 16.84 -0.79
C VAL A 39 4.15 16.17 -1.35
N ALA A 40 3.86 16.38 -2.64
CA ALA A 40 2.74 15.73 -3.30
C ALA A 40 2.93 14.21 -3.34
N SER A 41 4.15 13.72 -3.60
CA SER A 41 4.46 12.29 -3.54
C SER A 41 4.25 11.71 -2.14
N VAL A 42 4.72 12.37 -1.07
CA VAL A 42 4.48 11.89 0.31
C VAL A 42 2.99 11.78 0.61
N LYS A 43 2.19 12.75 0.13
CA LYS A 43 0.74 12.68 0.25
C LYS A 43 0.16 11.48 -0.51
N ALA A 44 0.58 11.26 -1.75
CA ALA A 44 0.14 10.11 -2.55
C ALA A 44 0.49 8.77 -1.89
N LEU A 45 1.70 8.62 -1.35
CA LEU A 45 2.11 7.44 -0.59
C LEU A 45 1.22 7.24 0.64
N SER A 46 0.91 8.33 1.37
CA SER A 46 0.02 8.27 2.54
C SER A 46 -1.41 7.88 2.17
N ASP A 47 -1.85 8.24 0.96
CA ASP A 47 -3.15 7.87 0.40
C ASP A 47 -3.15 6.46 -0.24
N GLY A 48 -2.07 5.67 -0.06
CA GLY A 48 -1.95 4.29 -0.55
C GLY A 48 -1.60 4.17 -2.04
N GLN A 49 -1.20 5.27 -2.69
CA GLN A 49 -0.88 5.30 -4.11
C GLN A 49 0.60 5.06 -4.33
N TYR A 50 0.96 3.79 -4.57
CA TYR A 50 2.37 3.38 -4.74
C TYR A 50 2.77 3.14 -6.20
N GLY A 51 1.89 3.41 -7.17
CA GLY A 51 2.12 3.08 -8.57
C GLY A 51 3.05 4.04 -9.32
N GLU A 52 3.21 5.27 -8.83
CA GLU A 52 3.96 6.31 -9.53
C GLU A 52 5.36 6.50 -8.91
N PRO A 53 6.44 6.54 -9.72
CA PRO A 53 7.78 6.78 -9.21
C PRO A 53 7.92 8.20 -8.65
N ILE A 54 8.80 8.37 -7.65
CA ILE A 54 9.09 9.68 -7.08
C ILE A 54 9.85 10.54 -8.10
N ALA A 55 9.45 11.80 -8.28
CA ALA A 55 10.11 12.72 -9.20
C ALA A 55 11.49 13.20 -8.68
N ALA A 56 12.32 13.76 -9.57
CA ALA A 56 13.59 14.41 -9.24
C ALA A 56 14.71 13.48 -8.69
N GLN A 57 14.62 12.16 -8.91
CA GLN A 57 15.64 11.19 -8.51
C GLN A 57 17.00 11.38 -9.22
N ASP A 58 17.02 11.93 -10.43
CA ASP A 58 18.26 12.12 -11.20
C ASP A 58 19.12 13.28 -10.70
N ARG A 59 18.63 14.04 -9.70
CA ARG A 59 19.40 15.14 -9.12
C ARG A 59 20.53 14.60 -8.23
N SER A 60 21.66 15.30 -8.27
CA SER A 60 22.86 14.99 -7.47
C SER A 60 22.97 15.79 -6.18
N ASP A 61 21.92 16.50 -5.78
CA ASP A 61 21.86 17.36 -4.59
C ASP A 61 21.00 16.74 -3.49
N GLU A 62 20.76 17.51 -2.43
CA GLU A 62 19.96 17.09 -1.27
C GLU A 62 18.52 16.74 -1.68
N VAL A 63 17.96 17.46 -2.66
CA VAL A 63 16.59 17.18 -3.16
C VAL A 63 16.57 15.82 -3.84
N GLY A 64 17.57 15.52 -4.67
CA GLY A 64 17.69 14.20 -5.29
C GLY A 64 17.93 13.07 -4.29
N SER A 65 18.71 13.34 -3.24
CA SER A 65 18.96 12.37 -2.17
C SER A 65 17.68 12.03 -1.40
N VAL A 66 16.86 13.05 -1.08
CA VAL A 66 15.55 12.86 -0.46
C VAL A 66 14.60 12.12 -1.43
N ALA A 67 14.59 12.48 -2.71
CA ALA A 67 13.77 11.80 -3.72
C ALA A 67 14.06 10.30 -3.80
N LYS A 68 15.34 9.90 -3.82
CA LYS A 68 15.75 8.49 -3.82
C LYS A 68 15.35 7.76 -2.54
N ALA A 69 15.46 8.41 -1.38
CA ALA A 69 15.02 7.83 -0.11
C ALA A 69 13.49 7.61 -0.09
N LEU A 70 12.71 8.58 -0.59
CA LEU A 70 11.27 8.45 -0.76
C LEU A 70 10.90 7.33 -1.73
N GLU A 71 11.68 7.13 -2.79
CA GLU A 71 11.46 6.03 -3.73
C GLU A 71 11.66 4.66 -3.06
N GLY A 72 12.71 4.52 -2.25
CA GLY A 72 12.89 3.32 -1.41
C GLY A 72 11.70 3.10 -0.45
N PHE A 73 11.19 4.18 0.14
CA PHE A 73 10.02 4.10 1.02
C PHE A 73 8.76 3.69 0.25
N ARG A 74 8.55 4.20 -0.97
CA ARG A 74 7.46 3.76 -1.87
C ARG A 74 7.51 2.26 -2.11
N PHE A 75 8.67 1.71 -2.43
CA PHE A 75 8.82 0.27 -2.64
C PHE A 75 8.50 -0.53 -1.38
N THR A 76 9.01 -0.11 -0.22
CA THR A 76 8.71 -0.76 1.06
C THR A 76 7.21 -0.74 1.38
N LEU A 77 6.54 0.39 1.15
CA LEU A 77 5.10 0.49 1.38
C LEU A 77 4.28 -0.36 0.40
N ALA A 78 4.67 -0.39 -0.87
CA ALA A 78 4.04 -1.25 -1.88
C ALA A 78 4.17 -2.74 -1.51
N ASP A 79 5.36 -3.14 -1.05
CA ASP A 79 5.62 -4.52 -0.65
C ASP A 79 4.87 -4.90 0.63
N SER A 80 4.86 -4.00 1.64
CA SER A 80 4.07 -4.19 2.86
C SER A 80 2.59 -4.37 2.53
N ARG A 81 2.05 -3.57 1.62
CA ARG A 81 0.65 -3.69 1.18
C ARG A 81 0.38 -5.05 0.51
N ARG A 82 1.28 -5.49 -0.37
CA ARG A 82 1.19 -6.81 -1.01
C ARG A 82 1.21 -7.95 0.03
N LEU A 83 2.11 -7.87 1.01
CA LEU A 83 2.21 -8.88 2.07
C LEU A 83 0.97 -8.90 2.98
N GLU A 84 0.39 -7.74 3.26
CA GLU A 84 -0.87 -7.64 4.01
C GLU A 84 -2.03 -8.33 3.26
N ASP A 85 -2.12 -8.09 1.95
CA ASP A 85 -3.13 -8.71 1.09
C ASP A 85 -2.93 -10.23 1.01
N GLU A 86 -1.69 -10.71 0.83
CA GLU A 86 -1.36 -12.14 0.86
C GLU A 86 -1.69 -12.79 2.21
N ALA A 87 -1.42 -12.11 3.33
CA ALA A 87 -1.76 -12.59 4.66
C ALA A 87 -3.28 -12.62 4.89
N ALA A 88 -4.03 -11.68 4.31
CA ALA A 88 -5.49 -11.70 4.36
C ALA A 88 -6.05 -12.91 3.59
N ASP A 89 -5.52 -13.17 2.39
CA ASP A 89 -5.93 -14.32 1.56
C ASP A 89 -5.62 -15.65 2.24
N GLN A 90 -4.43 -15.79 2.83
CA GLN A 90 -4.06 -16.99 3.59
C GLN A 90 -4.97 -17.23 4.79
N ARG A 91 -5.32 -16.17 5.53
CA ARG A 91 -6.27 -16.27 6.65
C ARG A 91 -7.65 -16.73 6.17
N GLN A 92 -8.14 -16.17 5.07
CA GLN A 92 -9.43 -16.55 4.50
C GLN A 92 -9.43 -18.01 3.99
N ALA A 93 -8.35 -18.45 3.35
CA ALA A 93 -8.19 -19.83 2.92
C ALA A 93 -8.17 -20.80 4.10
N ALA A 94 -7.41 -20.47 5.15
CA ALA A 94 -7.35 -21.29 6.36
C ALA A 94 -8.70 -21.38 7.09
N GLU A 95 -9.44 -20.27 7.18
CA GLU A 95 -10.79 -20.28 7.79
C GLU A 95 -11.77 -21.14 6.97
N THR A 96 -11.69 -21.06 5.64
CA THR A 96 -12.50 -21.88 4.74
C THR A 96 -12.20 -23.37 4.91
N GLU A 97 -10.91 -23.74 4.95
CA GLU A 97 -10.48 -25.13 5.18
C GLU A 97 -10.91 -25.64 6.56
N ARG A 98 -10.77 -24.80 7.59
CA ARG A 98 -11.22 -25.12 8.95
C ARG A 98 -12.71 -25.38 8.99
N SER A 99 -13.52 -24.48 8.43
CA SER A 99 -14.98 -24.62 8.37
C SER A 99 -15.39 -25.91 7.64
N ARG A 100 -14.71 -26.22 6.52
CA ARG A 100 -14.92 -27.47 5.79
C ARG A 100 -14.60 -28.70 6.64
N SER A 101 -13.43 -28.73 7.27
CA SER A 101 -12.99 -29.84 8.13
C SER A 101 -13.94 -30.06 9.32
N GLU A 102 -14.42 -28.97 9.93
CA GLU A 102 -15.40 -29.03 11.01
C GLU A 102 -16.74 -29.61 10.52
N SER A 103 -17.20 -29.22 9.33
CA SER A 103 -18.42 -29.78 8.70
C SER A 103 -18.27 -31.27 8.42
N GLU A 104 -17.18 -31.70 7.79
CA GLU A 104 -16.91 -33.11 7.48
C GLU A 104 -16.82 -33.96 8.77
N ARG A 105 -16.23 -33.41 9.83
CA ARG A 105 -16.17 -34.06 11.15
C ARG A 105 -17.55 -34.20 11.78
N GLN A 106 -18.41 -33.18 11.69
CA GLN A 106 -19.77 -33.24 12.22
C GLN A 106 -20.62 -34.28 11.47
N GLU A 107 -20.48 -34.37 10.15
CA GLU A 107 -21.15 -35.37 9.32
C GLU A 107 -20.69 -36.79 9.67
N SER A 108 -19.39 -37.00 9.83
CA SER A 108 -18.83 -38.31 10.25
C SER A 108 -19.36 -38.73 11.63
N VAL A 109 -19.43 -37.79 12.58
CA VAL A 109 -19.98 -38.04 13.93
C VAL A 109 -21.48 -38.38 13.88
N SER A 110 -22.27 -37.69 13.04
CA SER A 110 -23.70 -37.96 12.90
C SER A 110 -23.94 -39.35 12.28
N LEU A 111 -23.18 -39.70 11.25
CA LEU A 111 -23.21 -41.02 10.61
C LEU A 111 -22.83 -42.12 11.60
N GLN A 112 -21.77 -41.93 12.38
CA GLN A 112 -21.33 -42.91 13.37
C GLN A 112 -22.40 -43.15 14.44
N ARG A 113 -23.05 -42.09 14.96
CA ARG A 113 -24.17 -42.22 15.90
C ARG A 113 -25.34 -42.97 15.29
N HIS A 114 -25.65 -42.69 14.02
CA HIS A 114 -26.73 -43.36 13.31
C HIS A 114 -26.47 -44.87 13.16
N ILE A 115 -25.25 -45.26 12.74
CA ILE A 115 -24.85 -46.66 12.63
C ILE A 115 -24.92 -47.36 14.00
N VAL A 116 -24.38 -46.74 15.06
CA VAL A 116 -24.45 -47.30 16.42
C VAL A 116 -25.90 -47.48 16.88
N SER A 117 -26.79 -46.54 16.56
CA SER A 117 -28.22 -46.64 16.88
C SER A 117 -28.90 -47.82 16.16
N ILE A 118 -28.64 -48.02 14.86
CA ILE A 118 -29.21 -49.13 14.09
C ILE A 118 -28.69 -50.47 14.61
N VAL A 119 -27.37 -50.60 14.81
CA VAL A 119 -26.76 -51.82 15.32
C VAL A 119 -27.28 -52.15 16.73
N GLY A 120 -27.39 -51.14 17.60
CA GLY A 120 -27.95 -51.30 18.94
C GLY A 120 -29.41 -51.75 18.93
N ALA A 121 -30.24 -51.18 18.05
CA ALA A 121 -31.64 -51.61 17.86
C ALA A 121 -31.72 -53.06 17.37
N GLY A 122 -30.98 -53.42 16.32
CA GLY A 122 -30.98 -54.78 15.77
C GLY A 122 -30.50 -55.83 16.77
N LEU A 123 -29.45 -55.55 17.54
CA LEU A 123 -28.97 -56.44 18.61
C LEU A 123 -30.00 -56.60 19.75
N SER A 124 -30.74 -55.54 20.09
CA SER A 124 -31.81 -55.59 21.09
C SER A 124 -32.96 -56.50 20.64
N GLU A 125 -33.33 -56.42 19.37
CA GLU A 125 -34.39 -57.21 18.76
C GLU A 125 -34.03 -58.71 18.69
N LEU A 126 -32.77 -59.02 18.36
CA LEU A 126 -32.22 -60.39 18.42
C LEU A 126 -32.23 -60.96 19.85
N SER A 127 -31.86 -60.15 20.85
CA SER A 127 -31.85 -60.55 22.27
C SER A 127 -33.25 -60.88 22.80
N GLN A 128 -34.28 -60.20 22.29
CA GLN A 128 -35.68 -60.45 22.65
C GLN A 128 -36.30 -61.65 21.93
N GLY A 129 -35.51 -62.38 21.12
CA GLY A 129 -35.96 -63.59 20.43
C GLY A 129 -36.71 -63.32 19.13
N ASN A 130 -36.69 -62.09 18.60
CA ASN A 130 -37.29 -61.77 17.32
C ASN A 130 -36.32 -62.11 16.18
N LEU A 131 -36.43 -63.33 15.65
CA LEU A 131 -35.67 -63.81 14.47
C LEU A 131 -36.47 -63.65 13.16
N SER A 132 -37.53 -62.83 13.13
CA SER A 132 -38.41 -62.80 11.96
C SER A 132 -37.79 -62.02 10.79
N HIS A 133 -37.31 -62.82 9.82
CA HIS A 133 -36.95 -62.53 8.41
C HIS A 133 -35.65 -61.79 8.09
#